data_AF-A0A432G4C2-F1
#
_entry.id   AF-A0A432G4C2-F1
#
_cell.length_a   1.000
_cell.length_b   1.000
_cell.length_c   1.000
_cell.angle_alpha   90.00
_cell.angle_beta   90.00
_cell.angle_gamma   90.00
#
_symmetry.space_group_name_H-M   'P 1'
#
loop_
_entity.id
_entity.type
_entity.pdbx_description
1 polymer ?
#
loop_
_entity_poly.entity_id
_entity_poly.type
_entity_poly.pdbx_seq_one_letter_code
_entity_poly.pdbx_strand_id
1 'polypeptide(L)' 'MEIRMEGYEVVEKVAKRCATSARVLVPKSWIGKKVRVVRLEK' A
#
# COMPACT_ATOMS: atom_id res chain seq x y z
N MET A 1 11.19 -5.26 -12.75
CA MET A 1 9.79 -5.62 -13.05
C MET A 1 9.04 -4.34 -13.37
N GLU A 2 8.26 -4.29 -14.45
CA GLU A 2 7.51 -3.10 -14.82
C GLU A 2 6.02 -3.28 -14.45
N ILE A 3 5.50 -2.41 -13.60
CA ILE A 3 4.08 -2.36 -13.24
C ILE A 3 3.58 -0.97 -13.59
N ARG A 4 2.59 -0.89 -14.48
CA ARG A 4 1.94 0.37 -14.85
C ARG A 4 0.61 0.48 -14.12
N MET A 5 0.38 1.63 -13.49
CA MET A 5 -0.89 1.95 -12.84
C MET A 5 -1.13 3.45 -12.84
N GLU A 6 -2.41 3.82 -12.86
CA GLU A 6 -2.87 5.18 -12.66
C GLU A 6 -3.29 5.36 -11.20
N GLY A 7 -2.96 6.51 -10.62
CA GLY A 7 -3.29 6.83 -9.24
C GLY A 7 -3.03 8.29 -8.92
N TYR A 8 -3.59 8.74 -7.80
CA TYR A 8 -3.42 10.12 -7.32
C TYR A 8 -2.09 10.32 -6.61
N GLU A 9 -1.64 9.32 -5.84
CA GLU A 9 -0.47 9.40 -4.98
C GLU A 9 0.11 8.00 -4.77
N VAL A 10 1.44 7.91 -4.66
CA VAL A 10 2.17 6.66 -4.37
C VAL A 10 2.96 6.85 -3.08
N VAL A 11 2.84 5.89 -2.16
CA VAL A 11 3.66 5.82 -0.93
C VAL A 11 4.32 4.47 -0.81
N GLU A 12 5.65 4.48 -0.70
CA GLU A 12 6.45 3.28 -0.47
C GLU A 12 6.66 3.05 1.03
N LYS A 13 6.21 1.90 1.51
CA LYS A 13 6.30 1.52 2.92
C LYS A 13 6.44 0.01 3.06
N VAL A 14 7.13 -0.40 4.12
CA VAL A 14 7.27 -1.80 4.49
C VAL A 14 6.02 -2.26 5.25
N ALA A 15 5.46 -3.39 4.82
CA ALA A 15 4.34 -4.02 5.52
C ALA A 15 4.82 -4.56 6.89
N LYS A 16 4.11 -4.20 7.96
CA LYS A 16 4.44 -4.62 9.32
C LYS A 16 3.53 -5.76 9.76
N ARG A 17 4.06 -6.71 10.55
CA ARG A 17 3.27 -7.79 11.16
C ARG A 17 2.15 -7.21 12.01
N CYS A 18 0.95 -7.77 11.86
CA CYS A 18 -0.20 -7.47 12.69
C CYS A 18 -1.04 -8.73 12.91
N ALA A 19 -0.87 -9.36 14.06
CA ALA A 19 -1.45 -10.66 14.39
C ALA A 19 -1.21 -11.69 13.28
N THR A 20 -2.28 -12.17 12.64
CA THR A 20 -2.27 -13.15 11.54
C THR A 20 -2.08 -12.53 10.15
N SER A 21 -1.84 -11.22 10.07
CA SER A 21 -1.77 -10.46 8.81
C SER A 21 -0.58 -9.49 8.77
N ALA A 22 -0.42 -8.77 7.65
CA ALA A 22 0.46 -7.63 7.54
C ALA A 22 -0.33 -6.38 7.19
N ARG A 23 0.11 -5.21 7.67
CA ARG A 23 -0.53 -3.92 7.40
C ARG A 23 0.47 -2.93 6.83
N VAL A 24 0.00 -2.12 5.89
CA VAL A 24 0.69 -0.92 5.41
C VAL A 24 -0.08 0.29 5.93
N LEU A 25 0.59 1.14 6.72
CA LEU A 25 -0.03 2.36 7.26
C LEU A 25 0.00 3.47 6.20
N VAL A 26 -1.17 3.94 5.77
CA VAL A 26 -1.32 5.01 4.77
C VAL A 26 -1.63 6.36 5.44
N PRO A 27 -1.47 7.51 4.75
CA PRO A 27 -1.88 8.81 5.27
C PRO A 27 -3.34 8.83 5.75
N LYS A 28 -3.64 9.56 6.84
CA LYS A 28 -5.00 9.68 7.38
C LYS A 28 -6.00 10.25 6.35
N SER A 29 -5.52 11.07 5.41
CA SER A 29 -6.31 11.63 4.31
C SER A 29 -6.84 10.59 3.32
N TRP A 30 -6.45 9.32 3.44
CA TRP A 30 -6.91 8.20 2.61
C TRP A 30 -8.08 7.42 3.23
N ILE A 31 -8.53 7.77 4.44
CA ILE A 31 -9.70 7.14 5.07
C ILE A 31 -10.92 7.26 4.13
N GLY A 32 -11.59 6.14 3.86
CA GLY A 32 -12.74 6.06 2.96
C GLY A 32 -12.40 6.01 1.46
N LYS A 33 -11.12 6.11 1.06
CA LYS A 33 -10.70 6.04 -0.34
C LYS A 33 -10.37 4.61 -0.75
N LYS A 34 -10.58 4.29 -2.03
CA LYS A 34 -10.16 3.01 -2.62
C LYS A 34 -8.66 3.05 -2.91
N VAL A 35 -7.92 2.12 -2.31
CA VAL A 35 -6.46 2.05 -2.41
C VAL A 35 -6.06 0.70 -2.99
N ARG A 36 -4.99 0.68 -3.80
CA ARG A 36 -4.35 -0.53 -4.29
C ARG A 36 -2.94 -0.61 -3.71
N VAL A 37 -2.60 -1.75 -3.11
CA VAL A 37 -1.26 -2.03 -2.55
C VAL A 37 -0.60 -3.05 -3.47
N VAL A 38 0.62 -2.74 -3.92
CA VAL A 38 1.39 -3.59 -4.83
C VAL A 38 2.64 -4.06 -4.11
N ARG A 39 2.86 -5.37 -4.05
CA ARG A 39 4.05 -5.96 -3.45
C ARG A 39 5.19 -5.96 -4.46
N LEU A 40 6.34 -5.42 -4.07
CA LEU A 40 7.49 -5.24 -4.95
C LEU A 40 8.51 -6.39 -4.87
N GLU A 41 8.49 -7.16 -3.78
CA GLU A 41 9.48 -8.21 -3.48
C GLU A 41 8.83 -9.58 -3.25
N LYS A 42 9.66 -10.64 -3.20
CA LYS A 42 9.23 -12.04 -3.12
C LYS A 42 8.94 -12.53 -1.71
#